data_AF-A0A2U1ZS87-F1
#
_entry.id   AF-A0A2U1ZS87-F1
#
_cell.length_a   1.000
_cell.length_b   1.000
_cell.length_c   1.000
_cell.angle_alpha   90.00
_cell.angle_beta   90.00
_cell.angle_gamma   90.00
#
_symmetry.space_group_name_H-M   'P 1'
#
loop_
_entity.id
_entity.type
_entity.pdbx_description
1 polymer ?
#
loop_
_entity_poly.entity_id
_entity_poly.type
_entity_poly.pdbx_seq_one_letter_code
_entity_poly.pdbx_strand_id
1 'polypeptide(L)'
;MGGWLAGFGCLGVVVLGAVVALAGVGAGLAPTGSDTAEPSAGATPEAASTTSSEVDAQVALFHEERARIDELSLEFDGSPVAWLVADFEWLFRQDELMADPSWQQHSAQTVAAQTTTFREGLEASVAAAQARRVNASGSVSEGIVDAAGRGFVDIQWDAATTCTPSTETRRITGCIKKGDSLTVHLLPESELGEWASKFTVVHELAHVYQRADNASYLNNDGDYKALLAQGLFQGSEEVMADCYALTYYNEWSLTNGDFTTGYGHVCDENERQAIRDWAATLNAPLG
;
A
#
# COMPACT_ATOMS: atom_id res chain seq x y z
N MET A 1 -0.44 -29.59 -29.33
CA MET A 1 -1.64 -28.73 -29.29
C MET A 1 -2.54 -29.24 -28.19
N GLY A 2 -2.99 -28.37 -27.28
CA GLY A 2 -3.91 -28.71 -26.19
C GLY A 2 -3.40 -28.21 -24.84
N GLY A 3 -3.67 -26.94 -24.54
CA GLY A 3 -3.27 -26.29 -23.30
C GLY A 3 -4.21 -26.56 -22.13
N TRP A 4 -3.70 -26.29 -20.92
CA TRP A 4 -4.46 -26.16 -19.68
C TRP A 4 -4.08 -24.80 -19.06
N LEU A 5 -5.07 -23.92 -18.93
CA LEU A 5 -5.01 -22.68 -18.15
C LEU A 5 -5.86 -22.90 -16.90
N ALA A 6 -5.21 -23.05 -15.76
CA ALA A 6 -5.84 -22.90 -14.45
C ALA A 6 -5.93 -21.40 -14.12
N GLY A 7 -7.10 -20.95 -13.68
CA GLY A 7 -7.45 -19.55 -13.52
C GLY A 7 -6.62 -18.85 -12.45
N PHE A 8 -5.63 -18.09 -12.89
CA PHE A 8 -5.00 -17.00 -12.17
C PHE A 8 -5.76 -15.70 -12.45
N GLY A 9 -6.09 -14.93 -11.41
CA GLY A 9 -6.61 -13.58 -11.56
C GLY A 9 -5.51 -12.59 -11.98
N CYS A 10 -5.17 -12.56 -13.26
CA CYS A 10 -4.37 -11.54 -13.96
C CYS A 10 -5.17 -11.13 -15.22
N LEU A 11 -5.50 -9.87 -15.54
CA LEU A 11 -4.67 -8.81 -16.14
C LEU A 11 -5.61 -7.65 -16.59
N GLY A 12 -5.12 -6.40 -16.63
CA GLY A 12 -5.75 -5.32 -17.40
C GLY A 12 -5.58 -3.91 -16.81
N VAL A 13 -4.68 -3.13 -17.40
CA VAL A 13 -4.41 -1.69 -17.16
C VAL A 13 -5.69 -0.85 -17.33
N VAL A 14 -6.02 0.05 -16.36
CA VAL A 14 -6.57 1.41 -16.57
C VAL A 14 -6.44 2.24 -15.26
N VAL A 15 -5.69 3.34 -15.36
CA VAL A 15 -5.84 4.68 -14.74
C VAL A 15 -6.59 4.79 -13.40
N LEU A 16 -5.87 5.20 -12.35
CA LEU A 16 -6.47 5.74 -11.13
C LEU A 16 -7.29 6.99 -11.50
N GLY A 17 -8.61 6.85 -11.50
CA GLY A 17 -9.55 7.94 -11.69
C GLY A 17 -9.63 8.79 -10.43
N ALA A 18 -8.96 9.94 -10.44
CA ALA A 18 -9.30 11.05 -9.57
C ALA A 18 -10.68 11.59 -9.98
N VAL A 19 -11.69 11.37 -9.14
CA VAL A 19 -12.97 12.08 -9.25
C VAL A 19 -12.74 13.49 -8.70
N VAL A 20 -12.47 14.45 -9.57
CA VAL A 20 -12.62 15.87 -9.26
C VAL A 20 -13.74 16.42 -10.14
N ALA A 21 -14.88 16.67 -9.52
CA ALA A 21 -15.99 17.37 -10.13
C ALA A 21 -15.60 18.84 -10.35
N LEU A 22 -15.31 19.22 -11.60
CA LEU A 22 -15.19 20.63 -11.99
C LEU A 22 -16.57 21.19 -12.31
N ALA A 23 -17.17 21.87 -11.32
CA ALA A 23 -18.24 22.82 -11.57
C ALA A 23 -17.63 24.12 -12.11
N GLY A 24 -18.05 24.50 -13.32
CA GLY A 24 -17.46 25.60 -14.07
C GLY A 24 -17.84 27.00 -13.61
N VAL A 25 -17.11 27.98 -14.13
CA VAL A 25 -17.57 29.34 -14.33
C VAL A 25 -17.05 29.80 -15.69
N GLY A 26 -17.98 30.09 -16.60
CA GLY A 26 -17.68 30.76 -17.86
C GLY A 26 -17.60 32.28 -17.68
N ALA A 27 -16.85 32.91 -18.57
CA ALA A 27 -17.09 34.27 -19.02
C ALA A 27 -16.42 34.44 -20.38
N GLY A 28 -17.22 34.51 -21.44
CA GLY A 28 -16.75 34.98 -22.73
C GLY A 28 -16.51 36.49 -22.69
N LEU A 29 -15.73 37.00 -23.64
CA LEU A 29 -15.92 38.28 -24.33
C LEU A 29 -14.93 38.32 -25.52
N ALA A 30 -15.47 38.30 -26.74
CA ALA A 30 -14.86 38.96 -27.89
C ALA A 30 -15.42 40.40 -27.96
N PRO A 31 -14.72 41.40 -28.57
CA PRO A 31 -14.89 41.58 -30.02
C PRO A 31 -13.72 42.24 -30.82
N THR A 32 -13.70 41.91 -32.13
CA THR A 32 -13.46 42.73 -33.37
C THR A 32 -12.15 43.49 -33.69
N GLY A 33 -11.54 43.12 -34.85
CA GLY A 33 -11.03 43.97 -35.98
C GLY A 33 -9.75 44.81 -35.76
N SER A 34 -8.84 45.09 -36.72
CA SER A 34 -8.69 44.85 -38.17
C SER A 34 -7.22 45.15 -38.56
N ASP A 35 -6.69 44.41 -39.55
CA ASP A 35 -5.61 44.67 -40.54
C ASP A 35 -4.32 45.49 -40.27
N THR A 36 -3.23 44.87 -40.75
CA THR A 36 -2.03 45.39 -41.48
C THR A 36 -0.72 45.77 -40.77
N ALA A 37 0.35 45.13 -41.31
CA ALA A 37 1.74 45.59 -41.52
C ALA A 37 2.81 45.37 -40.43
N GLU A 38 3.67 44.37 -40.66
CA GLU A 38 5.11 44.38 -40.32
C GLU A 38 5.88 45.46 -41.11
N PRO A 39 7.18 45.76 -40.84
CA PRO A 39 8.10 45.23 -39.82
C PRO A 39 8.87 46.35 -39.06
N SER A 40 9.59 46.00 -37.98
CA SER A 40 11.03 46.33 -37.79
C SER A 40 11.48 46.16 -36.33
N ALA A 41 12.56 45.39 -36.19
CA ALA A 41 13.60 45.39 -35.16
C ALA A 41 13.34 46.14 -33.84
N GLY A 42 13.14 45.36 -32.78
CA GLY A 42 13.49 45.72 -31.41
C GLY A 42 13.91 44.44 -30.69
N ALA A 43 15.21 44.26 -30.49
CA ALA A 43 15.71 43.20 -29.62
C ALA A 43 15.26 43.51 -28.19
N THR A 44 14.28 42.76 -27.68
CA THR A 44 13.89 42.78 -26.27
C THR A 44 14.89 41.91 -25.49
N PRO A 45 15.62 42.45 -24.51
CA PRO A 45 16.31 41.64 -23.52
C PRO A 45 15.29 41.11 -22.50
N GLU A 46 15.57 39.91 -21.96
CA GLU A 46 14.97 39.36 -20.73
C GLU A 46 13.50 38.91 -20.77
N ALA A 47 13.26 37.72 -21.34
CA ALA A 47 12.19 36.81 -20.88
C ALA A 47 12.75 35.61 -20.10
N ALA A 48 14.06 35.61 -19.79
CA ALA A 48 14.75 34.48 -19.15
C ALA A 48 14.80 34.59 -17.61
N SER A 49 14.47 35.75 -17.02
CA SER A 49 14.59 35.96 -15.57
C SER A 49 13.35 35.56 -14.78
N THR A 50 12.16 35.61 -15.37
CA THR A 50 10.89 35.20 -14.74
C THR A 50 10.68 33.69 -14.73
N THR A 51 11.08 32.98 -15.79
CA THR A 51 10.92 31.52 -15.85
C THR A 51 11.87 30.79 -14.90
N SER A 52 13.10 31.29 -14.74
CA SER A 52 14.06 30.76 -13.76
C SER A 52 13.53 30.91 -12.33
N SER A 53 12.99 32.07 -11.97
CA SER A 53 12.51 32.31 -10.61
C SER A 53 11.25 31.51 -10.27
N GLU A 54 10.39 31.25 -11.25
CA GLU A 54 9.21 30.39 -11.06
C GLU A 54 9.60 28.91 -10.91
N VAL A 55 10.58 28.43 -11.68
CA VAL A 55 11.14 27.07 -11.51
C VAL A 55 11.78 26.93 -10.12
N ASP A 56 12.62 27.89 -9.71
CA ASP A 56 13.28 27.89 -8.40
C ASP A 56 12.26 27.85 -7.26
N ALA A 57 11.13 28.56 -7.40
CA ALA A 57 10.06 28.52 -6.42
C ALA A 57 9.38 27.14 -6.33
N GLN A 58 9.17 26.45 -7.45
CA GLN A 58 8.59 25.09 -7.44
C GLN A 58 9.57 24.06 -6.85
N VAL A 59 10.87 24.21 -7.13
CA VAL A 59 11.92 23.38 -6.52
C VAL A 59 11.98 23.60 -5.02
N ALA A 60 11.91 24.85 -4.56
CA ALA A 60 11.88 25.18 -3.13
C ALA A 60 10.64 24.57 -2.44
N LEU A 61 9.46 24.68 -3.06
CA LEU A 61 8.23 24.06 -2.56
C LEU A 61 8.38 22.53 -2.46
N PHE A 62 8.89 21.89 -3.52
CA PHE A 62 9.15 20.45 -3.50
C PHE A 62 10.04 20.04 -2.30
N HIS A 63 11.13 20.75 -2.05
CA HIS A 63 12.02 20.44 -0.93
C HIS A 63 11.37 20.66 0.45
N GLU A 64 10.53 21.69 0.59
CA GLU A 64 9.74 21.92 1.81
C GLU A 64 8.77 20.75 2.06
N GLU A 65 8.02 20.35 1.04
CA GLU A 65 7.09 19.22 1.11
C GLU A 65 7.81 17.90 1.39
N ARG A 66 8.96 17.67 0.74
CA ARG A 66 9.80 16.48 0.93
C ARG A 66 10.34 16.39 2.36
N ALA A 67 10.79 17.50 2.94
CA ALA A 67 11.24 17.55 4.33
C ALA A 67 10.07 17.25 5.28
N ARG A 68 8.87 17.74 4.99
CA ARG A 68 7.68 17.43 5.78
C ARG A 68 7.28 15.95 5.69
N ILE A 69 7.42 15.34 4.50
CA ILE A 69 7.23 13.89 4.31
C ILE A 69 8.25 13.09 5.14
N ASP A 70 9.51 13.52 5.20
CA ASP A 70 10.52 12.87 6.05
C ASP A 70 10.14 12.92 7.54
N GLU A 71 9.64 14.06 8.03
CA GLU A 71 9.16 14.19 9.41
C GLU A 71 8.00 13.24 9.69
N LEU A 72 7.02 13.16 8.79
CA LEU A 72 5.87 12.25 8.92
C LEU A 72 6.30 10.79 8.88
N SER A 73 7.39 10.48 8.16
CA SER A 73 7.88 9.12 8.03
C SER A 73 8.37 8.51 9.34
N LEU A 74 8.74 9.34 10.30
CA LEU A 74 9.10 8.90 11.65
C LEU A 74 7.93 8.24 12.40
N GLU A 75 6.67 8.54 12.04
CA GLU A 75 5.48 7.96 12.69
C GLU A 75 5.29 6.47 12.37
N PHE A 76 5.85 6.02 11.26
CA PHE A 76 5.81 4.63 10.81
C PHE A 76 7.21 4.01 10.65
N ASP A 77 8.26 4.68 11.15
CA ASP A 77 9.59 4.07 11.23
C ASP A 77 9.55 2.81 12.11
N GLY A 78 10.23 1.75 11.64
CA GLY A 78 10.19 0.41 12.24
C GLY A 78 8.83 -0.31 12.15
N SER A 79 7.83 0.24 11.45
CA SER A 79 6.57 -0.46 11.20
C SER A 79 6.73 -1.50 10.09
N PRO A 80 6.14 -2.70 10.22
CA PRO A 80 6.18 -3.72 9.17
C PRO A 80 5.43 -3.35 7.89
N VAL A 81 4.65 -2.26 7.93
CA VAL A 81 3.89 -1.77 6.78
C VAL A 81 4.39 -0.43 6.26
N ALA A 82 5.57 0.04 6.70
CA ALA A 82 6.13 1.33 6.30
C ALA A 82 6.18 1.51 4.76
N TRP A 83 6.61 0.48 4.04
CA TRP A 83 6.71 0.50 2.57
C TRP A 83 5.36 0.61 1.85
N LEU A 84 4.26 0.18 2.49
CA LEU A 84 2.90 0.36 1.95
C LEU A 84 2.34 1.75 2.23
N VAL A 85 2.74 2.37 3.35
CA VAL A 85 2.25 3.70 3.76
C VAL A 85 2.96 4.81 2.98
N ALA A 86 4.27 4.67 2.76
CA ALA A 86 5.11 5.75 2.27
C ALA A 86 5.33 5.78 0.75
N ASP A 87 4.93 4.74 -0.01
CA ASP A 87 5.21 4.61 -1.45
C ASP A 87 6.62 5.11 -1.84
N PHE A 88 7.63 4.53 -1.21
CA PHE A 88 9.01 5.02 -1.32
C PHE A 88 9.54 4.95 -2.77
N GLU A 89 9.08 4.00 -3.59
CA GLU A 89 9.41 3.97 -5.03
C GLU A 89 8.93 5.25 -5.73
N TRP A 90 7.69 5.66 -5.49
CA TRP A 90 7.17 6.89 -6.05
C TRP A 90 7.96 8.12 -5.58
N LEU A 91 8.30 8.20 -4.29
CA LEU A 91 9.12 9.28 -3.73
C LEU A 91 10.51 9.34 -4.36
N PHE A 92 11.22 8.21 -4.48
CA PHE A 92 12.54 8.18 -5.10
C PHE A 92 12.51 8.64 -6.55
N ARG A 93 11.46 8.29 -7.31
CA ARG A 93 11.28 8.82 -8.67
C ARG A 93 11.10 10.33 -8.67
N GLN A 94 10.35 10.90 -7.73
CA GLN A 94 10.20 12.36 -7.66
C GLN A 94 11.53 13.05 -7.29
N ASP A 95 12.30 12.46 -6.38
CA ASP A 95 13.63 12.95 -6.00
C ASP A 95 14.59 12.95 -7.19
N GLU A 96 14.61 11.88 -8.00
CA GLU A 96 15.42 11.79 -9.22
C GLU A 96 15.00 12.82 -10.27
N LEU A 97 13.69 12.96 -10.47
CA LEU A 97 13.12 13.93 -11.39
C LEU A 97 13.51 15.36 -11.00
N MET A 98 13.48 15.68 -9.69
CA MET A 98 13.85 17.02 -9.24
C MET A 98 15.35 17.30 -9.17
N ALA A 99 16.18 16.27 -9.16
CA ALA A 99 17.62 16.42 -9.24
C ALA A 99 18.14 16.72 -10.68
N ASP A 100 17.32 16.54 -11.72
CA ASP A 100 17.73 16.76 -13.10
C ASP A 100 17.73 18.26 -13.47
N PRO A 101 18.91 18.86 -13.75
CA PRO A 101 19.02 20.28 -14.08
C PRO A 101 18.44 20.65 -15.45
N SER A 102 18.07 19.68 -16.28
CA SER A 102 17.46 19.91 -17.60
C SER A 102 15.93 20.13 -17.56
N TRP A 103 15.36 20.14 -16.36
CA TRP A 103 13.92 20.19 -16.15
C TRP A 103 13.27 21.54 -16.47
N GLN A 104 12.06 21.47 -17.03
CA GLN A 104 11.25 22.63 -17.40
C GLN A 104 10.21 22.97 -16.33
N GLN A 105 9.77 24.22 -16.30
CA GLN A 105 8.82 24.76 -15.31
C GLN A 105 7.55 23.94 -15.12
N HIS A 106 6.90 23.49 -16.20
CA HIS A 106 5.67 22.71 -16.10
C HIS A 106 5.88 21.36 -15.39
N SER A 107 7.05 20.73 -15.60
CA SER A 107 7.43 19.49 -14.91
C SER A 107 7.68 19.75 -13.42
N ALA A 108 8.43 20.81 -13.09
CA ALA A 108 8.70 21.19 -11.70
C ALA A 108 7.41 21.51 -10.93
N GLN A 109 6.49 22.28 -11.54
CA GLN A 109 5.18 22.58 -10.96
C GLN A 109 4.35 21.31 -10.74
N THR A 110 4.37 20.38 -11.70
CA THR A 110 3.63 19.13 -11.59
C THR A 110 4.16 18.27 -10.44
N VAL A 111 5.47 18.12 -10.32
CA VAL A 111 6.08 17.32 -9.23
C VAL A 111 5.88 17.97 -7.87
N ALA A 112 6.05 19.28 -7.76
CA ALA A 112 5.76 20.00 -6.51
C ALA A 112 4.29 19.78 -6.07
N ALA A 113 3.33 19.95 -6.98
CA ALA A 113 1.91 19.74 -6.69
C ALA A 113 1.57 18.29 -6.32
N GLN A 114 2.18 17.30 -6.99
CA GLN A 114 2.01 15.89 -6.64
C GLN A 114 2.62 15.58 -5.27
N THR A 115 3.76 16.17 -4.94
CA THR A 115 4.43 16.01 -3.64
C THR A 115 3.60 16.63 -2.51
N THR A 116 3.02 17.82 -2.72
CA THR A 116 2.03 18.40 -1.79
C THR A 116 0.85 17.46 -1.59
N THR A 117 0.27 16.92 -2.66
CA THR A 117 -0.88 16.00 -2.58
C THR A 117 -0.51 14.73 -1.80
N PHE A 118 0.68 14.19 -2.05
CA PHE A 118 1.20 13.03 -1.34
C PHE A 118 1.38 13.32 0.15
N ARG A 119 2.02 14.44 0.52
CA ARG A 119 2.15 14.88 1.92
C ARG A 119 0.78 14.95 2.59
N GLU A 120 -0.22 15.59 1.98
CA GLU A 120 -1.57 15.71 2.56
C GLU A 120 -2.21 14.34 2.81
N GLY A 121 -2.08 13.42 1.85
CA GLY A 121 -2.54 12.04 2.01
C GLY A 121 -1.81 11.32 3.15
N LEU A 122 -0.51 11.55 3.29
CA LEU A 122 0.30 10.96 4.35
C LEU A 122 -0.08 11.52 5.73
N GLU A 123 -0.27 12.83 5.86
CA GLU A 123 -0.74 13.48 7.10
C GLU A 123 -2.11 12.94 7.52
N ALA A 124 -3.04 12.80 6.58
CA ALA A 124 -4.34 12.20 6.84
C ALA A 124 -4.22 10.74 7.29
N SER A 125 -3.33 9.96 6.67
CA SER A 125 -3.07 8.56 7.02
C SER A 125 -2.46 8.43 8.42
N VAL A 126 -1.50 9.27 8.78
CA VAL A 126 -0.91 9.34 10.13
C VAL A 126 -1.97 9.69 11.17
N ALA A 127 -2.79 10.71 10.92
CA ALA A 127 -3.85 11.11 11.83
C ALA A 127 -4.90 9.99 12.02
N ALA A 128 -5.30 9.33 10.93
CA ALA A 128 -6.21 8.19 10.98
C ALA A 128 -5.60 7.02 11.77
N ALA A 129 -4.34 6.70 11.54
CA ALA A 129 -3.65 5.66 12.28
C ALA A 129 -3.57 5.95 13.78
N GLN A 130 -3.24 7.18 14.16
CA GLN A 130 -3.22 7.60 15.56
C GLN A 130 -4.60 7.47 16.23
N ALA A 131 -5.68 7.79 15.51
CA ALA A 131 -7.04 7.63 16.01
C ALA A 131 -7.47 6.17 16.18
N ARG A 132 -6.98 5.26 15.31
CA ARG A 132 -7.35 3.84 15.32
C ARG A 132 -6.70 3.02 16.44
N ARG A 133 -5.50 3.39 16.91
CA ARG A 133 -4.64 2.65 17.89
C ARG A 133 -5.26 2.29 19.26
N VAL A 134 -6.56 2.37 19.45
CA VAL A 134 -7.24 2.32 20.75
C VAL A 134 -8.09 1.07 20.97
N ASN A 135 -8.13 0.12 20.03
CA ASN A 135 -9.02 -1.06 20.07
C ASN A 135 -10.44 -0.67 20.50
N ALA A 136 -11.09 0.17 19.70
CA ALA A 136 -12.31 0.86 20.07
C ALA A 136 -13.48 -0.10 20.33
N SER A 137 -13.56 -1.23 19.61
CA SER A 137 -14.57 -2.25 19.85
C SER A 137 -14.26 -3.16 21.04
N GLY A 138 -12.99 -3.21 21.48
CA GLY A 138 -12.52 -4.13 22.51
C GLY A 138 -12.42 -5.59 22.02
N SER A 139 -12.52 -5.83 20.71
CA SER A 139 -12.38 -7.16 20.12
C SER A 139 -10.93 -7.64 20.14
N VAL A 140 -10.74 -8.95 20.01
CA VAL A 140 -9.41 -9.55 20.02
C VAL A 140 -8.70 -9.25 18.69
N SER A 141 -9.38 -9.42 17.56
CA SER A 141 -8.81 -9.19 16.24
C SER A 141 -8.49 -7.72 15.99
N GLU A 142 -9.31 -6.76 16.43
CA GLU A 142 -8.96 -5.33 16.34
C GLU A 142 -7.71 -5.04 17.17
N GLY A 143 -7.61 -5.56 18.40
CA GLY A 143 -6.42 -5.41 19.23
C GLY A 143 -5.14 -5.97 18.58
N ILE A 144 -5.25 -7.09 17.86
CA ILE A 144 -4.12 -7.67 17.11
C ILE A 144 -3.73 -6.78 15.92
N VAL A 145 -4.70 -6.33 15.13
CA VAL A 145 -4.47 -5.45 13.95
C VAL A 145 -3.85 -4.12 14.38
N ASP A 146 -4.39 -3.50 15.42
CA ASP A 146 -3.90 -2.22 15.95
C ASP A 146 -2.44 -2.32 16.42
N ALA A 147 -2.10 -3.40 17.13
CA ALA A 147 -0.75 -3.66 17.60
C ALA A 147 0.21 -3.94 16.43
N ALA A 148 -0.22 -4.75 15.46
CA ALA A 148 0.56 -5.17 14.31
C ALA A 148 0.90 -4.01 13.35
N GLY A 149 -0.11 -3.20 13.00
CA GLY A 149 0.03 -2.10 12.05
C GLY A 149 0.32 -0.75 12.69
N ARG A 150 0.35 -0.66 14.04
CA ARG A 150 0.35 0.63 14.77
C ARG A 150 -0.76 1.55 14.23
N GLY A 151 -1.96 1.00 14.02
CA GLY A 151 -3.13 1.69 13.46
C GLY A 151 -3.08 2.04 11.95
N PHE A 152 -1.97 1.79 11.25
CA PHE A 152 -1.91 1.98 9.79
C PHE A 152 -2.62 0.87 9.02
N VAL A 153 -2.82 -0.28 9.65
CA VAL A 153 -3.69 -1.34 9.14
C VAL A 153 -5.07 -1.17 9.75
N ASP A 154 -6.09 -1.12 8.91
CA ASP A 154 -7.50 -1.03 9.28
C ASP A 154 -8.14 -2.42 9.34
N ILE A 155 -9.28 -2.51 10.02
CA ILE A 155 -10.08 -3.73 10.14
C ILE A 155 -11.52 -3.44 9.72
N GLN A 156 -12.09 -4.33 8.92
CA GLN A 156 -13.48 -4.26 8.47
C GLN A 156 -14.18 -5.61 8.67
N TRP A 157 -15.42 -5.57 9.16
CA TRP A 157 -16.20 -6.77 9.50
C TRP A 157 -17.18 -7.18 8.39
N ASP A 158 -16.72 -7.18 7.15
CA ASP A 158 -17.55 -7.30 5.94
C ASP A 158 -17.07 -8.41 4.99
N ALA A 159 -16.26 -9.36 5.47
CA ALA A 159 -15.69 -10.42 4.63
C ALA A 159 -16.76 -11.22 3.84
N ALA A 160 -17.96 -11.38 4.40
CA ALA A 160 -19.07 -12.09 3.75
C ALA A 160 -19.49 -11.46 2.40
N THR A 161 -19.32 -10.14 2.25
CA THR A 161 -19.67 -9.40 1.03
C THR A 161 -18.46 -8.96 0.23
N THR A 162 -17.34 -8.75 0.90
CA THR A 162 -16.12 -8.19 0.32
C THR A 162 -15.20 -9.27 -0.24
N CYS A 163 -15.06 -10.38 0.47
CA CYS A 163 -14.18 -11.46 0.05
C CYS A 163 -14.87 -12.32 -1.02
N THR A 164 -14.07 -12.89 -1.92
CA THR A 164 -14.57 -13.75 -3.01
C THR A 164 -15.49 -14.84 -2.44
N PRO A 165 -16.62 -15.17 -3.09
CA PRO A 165 -17.57 -16.14 -2.54
C PRO A 165 -16.94 -17.52 -2.33
N SER A 166 -17.27 -18.13 -1.20
CA SER A 166 -16.87 -19.48 -0.79
C SER A 166 -17.30 -20.56 -1.77
N THR A 167 -16.54 -21.66 -1.84
CA THR A 167 -17.05 -22.93 -2.38
C THR A 167 -17.94 -23.62 -1.35
N GLU A 168 -18.75 -24.60 -1.76
CA GLU A 168 -19.67 -25.31 -0.86
C GLU A 168 -18.99 -26.02 0.32
N THR A 169 -17.67 -26.26 0.25
CA THR A 169 -16.91 -27.04 1.25
C THR A 169 -15.98 -26.21 2.12
N ARG A 170 -15.80 -24.91 1.85
CA ARG A 170 -14.89 -24.04 2.60
C ARG A 170 -15.47 -22.65 2.78
N ARG A 171 -15.62 -22.21 4.03
CA ARG A 171 -16.03 -20.85 4.36
C ARG A 171 -14.82 -19.92 4.33
N ILE A 172 -14.93 -18.81 3.60
CA ILE A 172 -13.92 -17.74 3.63
C ILE A 172 -14.19 -16.89 4.87
N THR A 173 -13.15 -16.69 5.68
CA THR A 173 -13.25 -16.01 6.99
C THR A 173 -12.56 -14.65 7.03
N GLY A 174 -11.66 -14.39 6.08
CA GLY A 174 -11.04 -13.10 5.86
C GLY A 174 -10.45 -12.97 4.47
N CYS A 175 -9.99 -11.77 4.14
CA CYS A 175 -9.17 -11.50 2.97
C CYS A 175 -8.52 -10.10 3.06
N ILE A 176 -7.44 -9.91 2.28
CA ILE A 176 -6.92 -8.59 1.91
C ILE A 176 -7.24 -8.31 0.43
N LYS A 177 -7.86 -7.18 0.10
CA LYS A 177 -8.18 -6.82 -1.30
C LYS A 177 -6.94 -6.37 -2.05
N LYS A 178 -6.77 -6.77 -3.32
CA LYS A 178 -5.58 -6.40 -4.12
C LYS A 178 -5.33 -4.89 -4.24
N GLY A 179 -6.39 -4.08 -4.25
CA GLY A 179 -6.31 -2.61 -4.33
C GLY A 179 -6.28 -1.91 -2.97
N ASP A 180 -6.35 -2.67 -1.87
CA ASP A 180 -6.33 -2.14 -0.52
C ASP A 180 -5.54 -3.10 0.37
N SER A 181 -4.22 -2.85 0.44
CA SER A 181 -3.28 -3.70 1.16
C SER A 181 -3.21 -3.40 2.66
N LEU A 182 -3.84 -2.31 3.11
CA LEU A 182 -3.81 -1.86 4.50
C LEU A 182 -5.16 -2.06 5.20
N THR A 183 -6.08 -2.82 4.62
CA THR A 183 -7.35 -3.18 5.27
C THR A 183 -7.51 -4.69 5.35
N VAL A 184 -7.72 -5.18 6.56
CA VAL A 184 -8.04 -6.57 6.86
C VAL A 184 -9.56 -6.73 6.91
N HIS A 185 -10.13 -7.47 5.96
CA HIS A 185 -11.55 -7.79 5.98
C HIS A 185 -11.76 -9.14 6.67
N LEU A 186 -12.56 -9.18 7.73
CA LEU A 186 -12.85 -10.37 8.52
C LEU A 186 -14.35 -10.62 8.61
N LEU A 187 -14.72 -11.87 8.86
CA LEU A 187 -16.04 -12.18 9.41
C LEU A 187 -16.10 -11.69 10.87
N PRO A 188 -17.29 -11.27 11.36
CA PRO A 188 -17.45 -10.90 12.76
C PRO A 188 -16.99 -12.01 13.71
N GLU A 189 -16.31 -11.65 14.80
CA GLU A 189 -15.85 -12.64 15.79
C GLU A 189 -17.00 -13.46 16.36
N SER A 190 -18.23 -12.93 16.44
CA SER A 190 -19.40 -13.69 16.89
C SER A 190 -19.78 -14.86 15.98
N GLU A 191 -19.32 -14.85 14.73
CA GLU A 191 -19.52 -15.91 13.75
C GLU A 191 -18.37 -16.92 13.73
N LEU A 192 -17.28 -16.61 14.43
CA LEU A 192 -16.07 -17.41 14.57
C LEU A 192 -15.90 -17.82 16.04
N GLY A 193 -15.16 -18.91 16.30
CA GLY A 193 -14.66 -19.16 17.64
C GLY A 193 -13.45 -18.26 17.93
N GLU A 194 -13.13 -17.98 19.20
CA GLU A 194 -11.98 -17.14 19.57
C GLU A 194 -10.68 -17.58 18.87
N TRP A 195 -10.41 -18.89 18.83
CA TRP A 195 -9.25 -19.42 18.13
C TRP A 195 -9.28 -19.12 16.62
N ALA A 196 -10.42 -19.34 15.96
CA ALA A 196 -10.55 -19.08 14.54
C ALA A 196 -10.36 -17.58 14.23
N SER A 197 -10.93 -16.69 15.05
CA SER A 197 -10.72 -15.24 14.91
C SER A 197 -9.25 -14.85 15.05
N LYS A 198 -8.56 -15.38 16.07
CA LYS A 198 -7.13 -15.15 16.32
C LYS A 198 -6.24 -15.68 15.20
N PHE A 199 -6.53 -16.87 14.70
CA PHE A 199 -5.77 -17.48 13.62
C PHE A 199 -5.98 -16.70 12.32
N THR A 200 -7.24 -16.46 11.94
CA THR A 200 -7.57 -15.75 10.70
C THR A 200 -6.95 -14.35 10.68
N VAL A 201 -7.07 -13.56 11.75
CA VAL A 201 -6.50 -12.20 11.73
C VAL A 201 -4.98 -12.20 11.54
N VAL A 202 -4.25 -13.13 12.16
CA VAL A 202 -2.79 -13.23 11.99
C VAL A 202 -2.42 -13.76 10.61
N HIS A 203 -3.20 -14.70 10.07
CA HIS A 203 -3.07 -15.16 8.69
C HIS A 203 -3.23 -13.99 7.70
N GLU A 204 -4.29 -13.19 7.83
CA GLU A 204 -4.52 -12.04 6.94
C GLU A 204 -3.45 -10.95 7.09
N LEU A 205 -2.95 -10.71 8.32
CA LEU A 205 -1.81 -9.82 8.53
C LEU A 205 -0.54 -10.31 7.82
N ALA A 206 -0.33 -11.63 7.73
CA ALA A 206 0.80 -12.17 6.96
C ALA A 206 0.72 -11.77 5.48
N HIS A 207 -0.48 -11.71 4.89
CA HIS A 207 -0.66 -11.17 3.53
C HIS A 207 -0.35 -9.68 3.44
N VAL A 208 -0.68 -8.89 4.46
CA VAL A 208 -0.26 -7.47 4.52
C VAL A 208 1.27 -7.37 4.50
N TYR A 209 1.97 -8.21 5.27
CA TYR A 209 3.43 -8.21 5.31
C TYR A 209 4.07 -8.72 4.01
N GLN A 210 3.53 -9.75 3.37
CA GLN A 210 3.96 -10.19 2.03
C GLN A 210 3.86 -9.04 1.01
N ARG A 211 2.84 -8.20 1.11
CA ARG A 211 2.70 -7.03 0.23
C ARG A 211 3.67 -5.90 0.60
N ALA A 212 3.91 -5.68 1.89
CA ALA A 212 4.92 -4.73 2.33
C ALA A 212 6.33 -5.16 1.90
N ASP A 213 6.62 -6.46 1.96
CA ASP A 213 7.83 -7.05 1.42
C ASP A 213 7.97 -6.75 -0.07
N ASN A 214 6.97 -7.09 -0.89
CA ASN A 214 6.98 -6.72 -2.32
C ASN A 214 7.21 -5.22 -2.55
N ALA A 215 6.54 -4.35 -1.80
CA ALA A 215 6.66 -2.90 -1.95
C ALA A 215 8.05 -2.36 -1.59
N SER A 216 8.85 -3.13 -0.84
CA SER A 216 10.24 -2.79 -0.51
C SER A 216 11.22 -3.01 -1.67
N TYR A 217 10.77 -3.65 -2.76
CA TYR A 217 11.57 -3.91 -3.95
C TYR A 217 10.95 -3.27 -5.20
N LEU A 218 11.78 -2.57 -5.99
CA LEU A 218 11.33 -1.85 -7.21
C LEU A 218 10.69 -2.76 -8.28
N ASN A 219 11.05 -4.03 -8.32
CA ASN A 219 10.47 -5.02 -9.23
C ASN A 219 9.27 -5.76 -8.63
N ASN A 220 8.83 -5.38 -7.43
CA ASN A 220 7.80 -6.07 -6.66
C ASN A 220 8.13 -7.57 -6.45
N ASP A 221 9.40 -7.91 -6.22
CA ASP A 221 9.86 -9.28 -6.02
C ASP A 221 10.43 -9.44 -4.60
N GLY A 222 9.53 -9.40 -3.60
CA GLY A 222 9.89 -9.51 -2.19
C GLY A 222 10.56 -10.83 -1.82
N ASP A 223 11.30 -10.84 -0.71
CA ASP A 223 12.05 -12.00 -0.25
C ASP A 223 11.17 -13.24 -0.04
N TYR A 224 9.91 -13.05 0.36
CA TYR A 224 8.96 -14.14 0.50
C TYR A 224 8.79 -14.94 -0.79
N LYS A 225 8.81 -14.29 -1.96
CA LYS A 225 8.69 -14.98 -3.26
C LYS A 225 9.87 -15.88 -3.53
N ALA A 226 11.07 -15.48 -3.11
CA ALA A 226 12.25 -16.33 -3.19
C ALA A 226 12.11 -17.57 -2.30
N LEU A 227 11.48 -17.46 -1.12
CA LEU A 227 11.18 -18.62 -0.27
C LEU A 227 10.19 -19.57 -0.96
N LEU A 228 9.11 -19.04 -1.54
CA LEU A 228 8.14 -19.83 -2.30
C LEU A 228 8.78 -20.52 -3.51
N ALA A 229 9.64 -19.83 -4.25
CA ALA A 229 10.35 -20.38 -5.41
C ALA A 229 11.32 -21.53 -5.06
N GLN A 230 11.81 -21.57 -3.81
CA GLN A 230 12.62 -22.67 -3.28
C GLN A 230 11.78 -23.91 -2.89
N GLY A 231 10.45 -23.80 -2.96
CA GLY A 231 9.52 -24.87 -2.60
C GLY A 231 9.11 -24.87 -1.12
N LEU A 232 9.55 -23.90 -0.33
CA LEU A 232 9.02 -23.69 1.02
C LEU A 232 7.54 -23.33 0.94
N PHE A 233 6.78 -23.70 1.97
CA PHE A 233 5.35 -23.43 2.08
C PHE A 233 4.56 -23.99 0.89
N GLN A 234 5.03 -25.10 0.32
CA GLN A 234 4.49 -25.69 -0.92
C GLN A 234 4.43 -24.72 -2.11
N GLY A 235 5.21 -23.63 -2.07
CA GLY A 235 5.17 -22.55 -3.06
C GLY A 235 3.89 -21.71 -3.03
N SER A 236 3.15 -21.68 -1.91
CA SER A 236 1.88 -20.97 -1.76
C SER A 236 1.94 -19.84 -0.73
N GLU A 237 1.48 -18.65 -1.12
CA GLU A 237 1.33 -17.48 -0.23
C GLU A 237 0.38 -17.76 0.94
N GLU A 238 -0.70 -18.49 0.67
CA GLU A 238 -1.73 -18.90 1.62
C GLU A 238 -1.17 -19.88 2.68
N VAL A 239 -0.38 -20.86 2.22
CA VAL A 239 0.31 -21.78 3.14
C VAL A 239 1.36 -21.02 3.95
N MET A 240 2.10 -20.08 3.35
CA MET A 240 3.04 -19.26 4.09
C MET A 240 2.32 -18.41 5.15
N ALA A 241 1.13 -17.87 4.86
CA ALA A 241 0.31 -17.14 5.83
C ALA A 241 -0.17 -18.03 6.99
N ASP A 242 -0.58 -19.28 6.71
CA ASP A 242 -0.85 -20.26 7.76
C ASP A 242 0.39 -20.55 8.63
N CYS A 243 1.55 -20.71 7.98
CA CYS A 243 2.81 -20.97 8.67
C CYS A 243 3.22 -19.79 9.55
N TYR A 244 2.95 -18.55 9.10
CA TYR A 244 3.12 -17.35 9.92
C TYR A 244 2.24 -17.40 11.15
N ALA A 245 0.94 -17.67 11.00
CA ALA A 245 -0.01 -17.75 12.12
C ALA A 245 0.34 -18.86 13.12
N LEU A 246 0.71 -20.05 12.63
CA LEU A 246 1.19 -21.16 13.46
C LEU A 246 2.50 -20.82 14.19
N THR A 247 3.40 -20.08 13.53
CA THR A 247 4.66 -19.63 14.16
C THR A 247 4.38 -18.60 15.24
N TYR A 248 3.52 -17.63 14.96
CA TYR A 248 3.12 -16.55 15.87
C TYR A 248 2.55 -17.08 17.18
N TYR A 249 1.64 -18.07 17.12
CA TYR A 249 1.04 -18.66 18.32
C TYR A 249 1.83 -19.83 18.90
N ASN A 250 2.98 -20.17 18.31
CA ASN A 250 3.75 -21.35 18.63
C ASN A 250 2.97 -22.69 18.56
N GLU A 251 2.07 -22.81 17.58
CA GLU A 251 1.20 -23.97 17.38
C GLU A 251 1.67 -24.89 16.25
N TRP A 252 1.27 -26.16 16.33
CA TRP A 252 1.64 -27.24 15.39
C TRP A 252 0.45 -27.95 14.77
N SER A 253 -0.74 -27.34 14.82
CA SER A 253 -1.97 -27.91 14.29
C SER A 253 -2.86 -26.82 13.72
N LEU A 254 -3.39 -27.07 12.53
CA LEU A 254 -4.46 -26.28 11.93
C LEU A 254 -5.85 -26.62 12.49
N THR A 255 -5.94 -27.71 13.25
CA THR A 255 -7.18 -28.17 13.87
C THR A 255 -7.23 -27.75 15.34
N ASN A 256 -8.35 -27.16 15.74
CA ASN A 256 -8.71 -26.90 17.13
C ASN A 256 -10.15 -27.36 17.39
N GLY A 257 -10.28 -28.43 18.17
CA GLY A 257 -11.57 -29.11 18.35
C GLY A 257 -12.11 -29.65 17.03
N ASP A 258 -13.35 -29.29 16.72
CA ASP A 258 -14.06 -29.72 15.49
C ASP A 258 -13.79 -28.80 14.28
N PHE A 259 -12.95 -27.78 14.44
CA PHE A 259 -12.65 -26.81 13.39
C PHE A 259 -11.24 -27.01 12.84
N THR A 260 -11.13 -27.01 11.52
CA THR A 260 -9.85 -26.91 10.80
C THR A 260 -9.82 -25.61 10.04
N THR A 261 -8.79 -24.80 10.25
CA THR A 261 -8.55 -23.52 9.57
C THR A 261 -7.36 -23.66 8.62
N GLY A 262 -7.28 -22.83 7.59
CA GLY A 262 -6.14 -22.80 6.66
C GLY A 262 -6.20 -23.84 5.54
N TYR A 263 -5.04 -24.11 4.96
CA TYR A 263 -4.85 -24.76 3.66
C TYR A 263 -4.28 -26.18 3.77
N GLY A 264 -4.26 -26.74 4.99
CA GLY A 264 -4.01 -28.15 5.24
C GLY A 264 -2.53 -28.55 5.32
N HIS A 265 -1.60 -27.59 5.25
CA HIS A 265 -0.18 -27.80 5.48
C HIS A 265 0.22 -27.23 6.83
N VAL A 266 0.93 -28.03 7.63
CA VAL A 266 1.54 -27.60 8.89
C VAL A 266 3.03 -27.44 8.65
N CYS A 267 3.56 -26.24 8.87
CA CYS A 267 4.99 -25.96 8.70
C CYS A 267 5.87 -26.87 9.55
N ASP A 268 7.00 -27.29 8.98
CA ASP A 268 8.09 -27.88 9.76
C ASP A 268 8.97 -26.80 10.44
N GLU A 269 9.97 -27.22 11.21
CA GLU A 269 10.85 -26.26 11.91
C GLU A 269 11.69 -25.40 10.95
N ASN A 270 12.06 -25.90 9.78
CA ASN A 270 12.81 -25.12 8.79
C ASN A 270 11.94 -24.01 8.21
N GLU A 271 10.69 -24.33 7.87
CA GLU A 271 9.69 -23.37 7.40
C GLU A 271 9.39 -22.32 8.47
N ARG A 272 9.26 -22.71 9.75
CA ARG A 272 9.08 -21.77 10.87
C ARG A 272 10.30 -20.88 11.08
N GLN A 273 11.51 -21.41 10.92
CA GLN A 273 12.71 -20.59 11.00
C GLN A 273 12.77 -19.58 9.84
N ALA A 274 12.41 -19.99 8.63
CA ALA A 274 12.30 -19.08 7.49
C ALA A 274 11.27 -17.98 7.73
N ILE A 275 10.12 -18.28 8.36
CA ILE A 275 9.15 -17.27 8.81
C ILE A 275 9.78 -16.28 9.79
N ARG A 276 10.54 -16.76 10.80
CA ARG A 276 11.19 -15.88 11.79
C ARG A 276 12.19 -14.94 11.14
N ASP A 277 13.01 -15.48 10.25
CA ASP A 277 14.04 -14.70 9.55
C ASP A 277 13.39 -13.65 8.63
N TRP A 278 12.36 -14.04 7.87
CA TRP A 278 11.60 -13.14 7.00
C TRP A 278 10.83 -12.07 7.78
N ALA A 279 10.14 -12.43 8.85
CA ALA A 279 9.41 -11.46 9.67
C ALA A 279 10.36 -10.41 10.26
N ALA A 280 11.58 -10.81 10.64
CA ALA A 280 12.59 -9.92 11.18
C ALA A 280 13.08 -8.87 10.16
N THR A 281 13.14 -9.18 8.86
CA THR A 281 13.55 -8.19 7.84
C THR A 281 12.56 -7.03 7.71
N LEU A 282 11.29 -7.30 8.01
CA LEU A 282 10.20 -6.32 7.95
C LEU A 282 9.91 -5.69 9.32
N ASN A 283 10.46 -6.20 10.43
CA ASN A 283 9.98 -5.93 11.79
C ASN A 283 8.52 -6.37 12.02
N ALA A 284 8.08 -7.43 11.33
CA ALA A 284 6.77 -8.01 11.54
C ALA A 284 6.71 -8.76 12.88
N PRO A 285 5.65 -8.57 13.68
CA PRO A 285 5.57 -9.12 15.02
C PRO A 285 5.36 -10.64 15.01
N LEU A 286 6.19 -11.36 15.75
CA LEU A 286 5.99 -12.75 16.14
C LEU A 286 5.79 -12.78 17.66
N GLY A 287 4.78 -13.53 18.12
CA GLY A 287 4.36 -13.60 19.52
C GLY A 287 5.42 -14.10 20.50
#